data_AF-A0A2T5NPG1-F1
#
_entry.id   AF-A0A2T5NPG1-F1
#
_cell.length_a   1.000
_cell.length_b   1.000
_cell.length_c   1.000
_cell.angle_alpha   90.00
_cell.angle_beta   90.00
_cell.angle_gamma   90.00
#
_symmetry.space_group_name_H-M   'P 1'
#
loop_
_entity.id
_entity.type
_entity.pdbx_description
1 polymer ?
#
loop_
_entity_poly.entity_id
_entity_poly.type
_entity_poly.pdbx_seq_one_letter_code
_entity_poly.pdbx_strand_id
1 'polypeptide(L)'
;MSLNCRHWLLASACALLLGCASTPGSDRCAGLTQPALPGMAAVDNPDLLNSALGQPGKGGLCAGQVRRQEPADQTVTVYRVYDSAKANSRLGRWWSFSQPQGPVAAYRAANAICPSWSQLNRMVRCQLKVGAQVAVGPGQSADCAPDANYPPSPVNQVYIPNASPDSLLVERCEDLGDFPPAS
;
A
#
# COMPACT_ATOMS: atom_id res chain seq x y z
N MET A 1 38.94 -69.64 -14.38
CA MET A 1 39.70 -68.72 -13.51
C MET A 1 39.00 -67.38 -13.51
N SER A 2 38.69 -66.91 -12.30
CA SER A 2 38.18 -65.60 -11.88
C SER A 2 38.92 -64.44 -12.59
N LEU A 3 38.38 -63.22 -12.74
CA LEU A 3 37.94 -62.33 -11.67
C LEU A 3 36.89 -61.32 -12.17
N ASN A 4 35.85 -61.15 -11.34
CA ASN A 4 34.99 -59.97 -11.26
C ASN A 4 35.82 -58.73 -10.90
N CYS A 5 35.62 -57.62 -11.60
CA CYS A 5 35.90 -56.29 -11.03
C CYS A 5 34.62 -55.46 -10.99
N ARG A 6 34.32 -55.03 -9.77
CA ARG A 6 33.13 -54.33 -9.30
C ARG A 6 33.16 -52.85 -9.75
N HIS A 7 31.96 -52.37 -10.11
CA HIS A 7 31.36 -51.07 -9.77
C HIS A 7 32.20 -49.81 -9.94
N TRP A 8 31.75 -48.90 -10.81
CA TRP A 8 31.56 -47.47 -10.47
C TRP A 8 30.40 -46.91 -11.32
N LEU A 9 29.21 -46.81 -10.70
CA LEU A 9 28.09 -46.02 -11.21
C LEU A 9 28.39 -44.55 -10.89
N LEU A 10 28.72 -43.75 -11.92
CA LEU A 10 28.78 -42.30 -11.81
C LEU A 10 27.36 -41.74 -11.92
N ALA A 11 26.71 -41.54 -10.78
CA ALA A 11 25.46 -40.80 -10.69
C ALA A 11 25.76 -39.30 -10.80
N SER A 12 25.51 -38.72 -11.98
CA SER A 12 25.60 -37.28 -12.22
C SER A 12 24.39 -36.59 -11.59
N ALA A 13 24.54 -36.14 -10.34
CA ALA A 13 23.57 -35.28 -9.67
C ALA A 13 23.67 -33.86 -10.24
N CYS A 14 22.79 -33.53 -11.19
CA CYS A 14 22.62 -32.16 -11.68
C CYS A 14 21.85 -31.38 -10.60
N ALA A 15 22.59 -30.66 -9.75
CA ALA A 15 22.01 -29.77 -8.75
C ALA A 15 21.40 -28.55 -9.45
N LEU A 16 20.08 -28.57 -9.64
CA LEU A 16 19.31 -27.39 -10.02
C LEU A 16 19.33 -26.41 -8.83
N LEU A 17 20.25 -25.45 -8.87
CA LEU A 17 20.22 -24.27 -8.02
C LEU A 17 19.00 -23.43 -8.44
N LEU A 18 17.86 -23.68 -7.77
CA LEU A 18 16.76 -22.73 -7.70
C LEU A 18 17.27 -21.49 -6.96
N GLY A 19 17.85 -20.55 -7.70
CA GLY A 19 18.09 -19.20 -7.20
C GLY A 19 16.74 -18.54 -6.93
N CYS A 20 16.39 -18.35 -5.67
CA CYS A 20 15.31 -17.44 -5.30
C CYS A 20 15.67 -16.07 -5.84
N ALA A 21 14.95 -15.60 -6.87
CA ALA A 21 15.03 -14.22 -7.29
C ALA A 21 14.54 -13.35 -6.13
N SER A 22 15.47 -12.74 -5.39
CA SER A 22 15.15 -11.73 -4.39
C SER A 22 14.75 -10.47 -5.15
N THR A 23 13.47 -10.12 -5.13
CA THR A 23 12.99 -8.87 -5.71
C THR A 23 13.68 -7.71 -4.97
N PRO A 24 14.48 -6.86 -5.64
CA PRO A 24 15.14 -5.75 -4.97
C PRO A 24 14.07 -4.81 -4.38
N GLY A 25 14.01 -4.70 -3.05
CA GLY A 25 13.18 -3.71 -2.35
C GLY A 25 12.25 -4.25 -1.26
N SER A 26 11.94 -5.55 -1.19
CA SER A 26 11.04 -6.11 -0.15
C SER A 26 11.68 -6.20 1.24
N ASP A 27 12.98 -6.48 1.32
CA ASP A 27 13.63 -6.87 2.57
C ASP A 27 13.97 -5.67 3.49
N ARG A 28 13.59 -4.45 3.08
CA ARG A 28 13.81 -3.21 3.84
C ARG A 28 12.52 -2.57 4.35
N CYS A 29 11.36 -3.12 4.00
CA CYS A 29 10.07 -2.59 4.44
C CYS A 29 9.67 -3.22 5.78
N ALA A 30 8.99 -2.43 6.61
CA ALA A 30 8.50 -2.92 7.91
C ALA A 30 7.32 -3.90 7.80
N GLY A 31 6.88 -4.25 6.58
CA GLY A 31 5.82 -5.22 6.32
C GLY A 31 5.77 -5.62 4.84
N LEU A 32 4.79 -6.45 4.50
CA LEU A 32 4.56 -6.94 3.15
C LEU A 32 3.36 -6.24 2.51
N THR A 33 3.34 -6.20 1.17
CA THR A 33 2.15 -5.83 0.43
C THR A 33 1.06 -6.85 0.68
N GLN A 34 -0.10 -6.39 1.14
CA GLN A 34 -1.24 -7.27 1.39
C GLN A 34 -1.71 -7.97 0.10
N PRO A 35 -2.31 -9.18 0.20
CA PRO A 35 -2.95 -9.84 -0.92
C PRO A 35 -4.03 -8.97 -1.59
N ALA A 36 -4.41 -9.31 -2.82
CA ALA A 36 -5.54 -8.64 -3.46
C ALA A 36 -6.82 -8.87 -2.65
N LEU A 37 -7.59 -7.79 -2.45
CA LEU A 37 -8.95 -7.93 -1.96
C LEU A 37 -9.82 -8.63 -3.02
N PRO A 38 -10.90 -9.30 -2.60
CA PRO A 38 -11.94 -9.72 -3.53
C PRO A 38 -12.42 -8.54 -4.39
N GLY A 39 -12.61 -8.78 -5.70
CA GLY A 39 -12.91 -7.73 -6.69
C GLY A 39 -11.69 -6.96 -7.22
N MET A 40 -10.45 -7.35 -6.86
CA MET A 40 -9.24 -6.74 -7.40
C MET A 40 -8.31 -7.76 -8.06
N ALA A 41 -7.66 -7.34 -9.15
CA ALA A 41 -6.57 -8.08 -9.78
C ALA A 41 -5.23 -7.37 -9.60
N ALA A 42 -4.13 -8.13 -9.51
CA ALA A 42 -2.80 -7.58 -9.68
C ALA A 42 -2.59 -7.17 -11.14
N VAL A 43 -1.99 -6.00 -11.37
CA VAL A 43 -1.64 -5.51 -12.70
C VAL A 43 -0.25 -4.90 -12.69
N ASP A 44 0.44 -4.99 -13.82
CA ASP A 44 1.72 -4.33 -14.02
C ASP A 44 1.48 -2.90 -14.53
N ASN A 45 1.85 -1.93 -13.70
CA ASN A 45 1.85 -0.52 -14.05
C ASN A 45 2.99 0.18 -13.30
N PRO A 46 4.22 0.15 -13.85
CA PRO A 46 5.39 0.68 -13.17
C PRO A 46 5.30 2.19 -12.93
N ASP A 47 4.67 2.95 -13.83
CA ASP A 47 4.54 4.41 -13.69
C ASP A 47 3.66 4.78 -12.49
N LEU A 48 2.54 4.08 -12.31
CA LEU A 48 1.67 4.27 -11.14
C LEU A 48 2.37 3.83 -9.86
N LEU A 49 3.08 2.70 -9.88
CA LEU A 49 3.82 2.24 -8.72
C LEU A 49 4.91 3.25 -8.32
N ASN A 50 5.70 3.73 -9.29
CA ASN A 50 6.74 4.72 -9.07
C ASN A 50 6.20 6.05 -8.53
N SER A 51 4.96 6.42 -8.90
CA SER A 51 4.29 7.60 -8.35
C SER A 51 3.88 7.46 -6.87
N ALA A 52 3.73 6.22 -6.38
CA ALA A 52 3.35 5.92 -5.01
C ALA A 52 4.55 5.62 -4.11
N LEU A 53 5.65 5.13 -4.67
CA LEU A 53 6.85 4.80 -3.92
C LEU A 53 7.53 6.05 -3.36
N GLY A 54 7.88 5.97 -2.09
CA GLY A 54 8.51 7.04 -1.32
C GLY A 54 9.97 6.76 -1.01
N GLN A 55 10.80 7.79 -1.08
CA GLN A 55 12.14 7.75 -0.50
C GLN A 55 12.06 7.76 1.04
N PRO A 56 13.02 7.15 1.76
CA PRO A 56 13.09 7.26 3.21
C PRO A 56 12.97 8.71 3.70
N GLY A 57 12.16 8.91 4.74
CA GLY A 57 11.90 10.23 5.32
C GLY A 57 10.91 11.11 4.54
N LYS A 58 10.36 10.66 3.40
CA LYS A 58 9.44 11.46 2.56
C LYS A 58 7.99 10.98 2.58
N GLY A 59 7.66 9.98 3.38
CA GLY A 59 6.36 9.30 3.34
C GLY A 59 6.18 8.53 2.03
N GLY A 60 4.96 8.06 1.77
CA GLY A 60 4.64 7.23 0.60
C GLY A 60 4.71 5.72 0.89
N LEU A 61 4.73 4.90 -0.16
CA LEU A 61 4.88 3.45 -0.03
C LEU A 61 6.36 3.06 0.03
N CYS A 62 6.71 2.10 0.89
CA CYS A 62 8.05 1.50 0.91
C CYS A 62 8.25 0.50 -0.23
N ALA A 63 7.23 -0.32 -0.47
CA ALA A 63 7.09 -1.24 -1.59
C ALA A 63 5.61 -1.32 -1.96
N GLY A 64 5.25 -1.91 -3.10
CA GLY A 64 3.85 -2.05 -3.45
C GLY A 64 3.57 -2.89 -4.69
N GLN A 65 2.29 -3.18 -4.88
CA GLN A 65 1.73 -3.79 -6.09
C GLN A 65 0.58 -2.93 -6.58
N VAL A 66 0.50 -2.72 -7.89
CA VAL A 66 -0.68 -2.09 -8.48
C VAL A 66 -1.82 -3.10 -8.54
N ARG A 67 -2.99 -2.65 -8.09
CA ARG A 67 -4.25 -3.39 -8.09
C ARG A 67 -5.24 -2.65 -8.98
N ARG A 68 -6.01 -3.40 -9.77
CA ARG A 68 -7.10 -2.87 -10.57
C ARG A 68 -8.43 -3.36 -10.01
N GLN A 69 -9.39 -2.45 -9.87
CA GLN A 69 -10.78 -2.82 -9.60
C GLN A 69 -11.36 -3.58 -10.80
N GLU A 70 -11.74 -4.83 -10.60
CA GLU A 70 -12.35 -5.64 -11.65
C GLU A 70 -13.84 -5.33 -11.82
N PRO A 71 -14.40 -5.51 -13.03
CA PRO A 71 -15.84 -5.53 -13.24
C PRO A 71 -16.40 -6.81 -12.60
N ALA A 72 -16.88 -6.70 -11.37
CA ALA A 72 -17.50 -7.81 -10.65
C ALA A 72 -18.69 -7.31 -9.81
N ASP A 73 -19.40 -8.25 -9.21
CA ASP A 73 -20.44 -8.05 -8.19
C ASP A 73 -19.91 -7.44 -6.88
N GLN A 74 -18.61 -7.19 -6.78
CA GLN A 74 -17.92 -6.76 -5.57
C GLN A 74 -17.40 -5.32 -5.72
N THR A 75 -17.92 -4.44 -4.88
CA THR A 75 -17.45 -3.06 -4.78
C THR A 75 -16.28 -2.98 -3.79
N VAL A 76 -15.19 -2.31 -4.16
CA VAL A 76 -14.09 -2.07 -3.23
C VAL A 76 -14.28 -0.71 -2.56
N THR A 77 -14.45 -0.76 -1.25
CA THR A 77 -14.59 0.42 -0.41
C THR A 77 -13.21 0.93 0.02
N VAL A 78 -13.05 2.24 -0.01
CA VAL A 78 -11.86 2.95 0.47
C VAL A 78 -12.25 4.05 1.44
N TYR A 79 -11.39 4.27 2.42
CA TYR A 79 -11.56 5.26 3.47
C TYR A 79 -10.40 6.23 3.48
N ARG A 80 -10.67 7.49 3.82
CA ARG A 80 -9.64 8.50 3.97
C ARG A 80 -9.95 9.39 5.14
N VAL A 81 -8.97 9.51 6.03
CA VAL A 81 -8.93 10.60 6.99
C VAL A 81 -8.31 11.82 6.31
N TYR A 82 -8.96 12.96 6.40
CA TYR A 82 -8.56 14.20 5.75
C TYR A 82 -8.57 15.38 6.72
N ASP A 83 -8.03 16.50 6.25
CA ASP A 83 -7.95 17.77 6.97
C ASP A 83 -8.99 18.73 6.39
N SER A 84 -10.08 18.95 7.12
CA SER A 84 -11.17 19.81 6.64
C SER A 84 -10.76 21.26 6.43
N ALA A 85 -9.68 21.74 7.04
CA ALA A 85 -9.16 23.08 6.84
C ALA A 85 -8.35 23.22 5.55
N LYS A 86 -7.94 22.11 4.93
CA LYS A 86 -7.18 22.11 3.66
C LYS A 86 -8.09 21.82 2.49
N ALA A 87 -8.23 22.81 1.62
CA ALA A 87 -8.93 22.65 0.34
C ALA A 87 -8.39 21.44 -0.44
N ASN A 88 -9.29 20.70 -1.09
CA ASN A 88 -8.98 19.51 -1.90
C ASN A 88 -8.39 18.31 -1.13
N SER A 89 -8.22 18.39 0.20
CA SER A 89 -7.68 17.27 0.97
C SER A 89 -8.65 16.09 1.05
N ARG A 90 -9.98 16.33 0.95
CA ARG A 90 -11.03 15.32 1.11
C ARG A 90 -10.87 14.12 0.17
N LEU A 91 -10.58 14.36 -1.11
CA LEU A 91 -10.46 13.30 -2.13
C LEU A 91 -9.03 13.15 -2.66
N GLY A 92 -8.04 13.43 -1.81
CA GLY A 92 -6.62 13.33 -2.14
C GLY A 92 -6.15 11.89 -2.42
N ARG A 93 -4.84 11.66 -2.36
CA ARG A 93 -4.23 10.44 -2.90
C ARG A 93 -4.13 9.26 -1.94
N TRP A 94 -4.17 9.49 -0.64
CA TRP A 94 -3.85 8.47 0.37
C TRP A 94 -5.11 7.96 1.07
N TRP A 95 -5.33 6.65 1.00
CA TRP A 95 -6.53 5.96 1.47
C TRP A 95 -6.17 4.67 2.21
N SER A 96 -7.16 4.04 2.82
CA SER A 96 -7.09 2.70 3.40
C SER A 96 -8.27 1.85 2.92
N PHE A 97 -8.11 0.53 2.87
CA PHE A 97 -9.25 -0.37 2.61
C PHE A 97 -10.09 -0.63 3.87
N SER A 98 -9.49 -0.56 5.04
CA SER A 98 -10.19 -0.67 6.33
C SER A 98 -10.53 0.71 6.86
N GLN A 99 -11.69 0.82 7.52
CA GLN A 99 -12.10 2.05 8.19
C GLN A 99 -11.09 2.41 9.31
N PRO A 100 -10.48 3.61 9.27
CA PRO A 100 -9.65 4.12 10.35
C PRO A 100 -10.39 4.16 11.69
N GLN A 101 -9.69 3.76 12.75
CA GLN A 101 -10.23 3.75 14.12
C GLN A 101 -9.17 4.25 15.12
N GLY A 102 -9.64 4.59 16.32
CA GLY A 102 -8.78 4.99 17.43
C GLY A 102 -8.31 6.46 17.36
N PRO A 103 -7.40 6.84 18.27
CA PRO A 103 -6.95 8.24 18.39
C PRO A 103 -6.15 8.72 17.18
N VAL A 104 -6.23 10.03 16.87
CA VAL A 104 -5.47 10.66 15.78
C VAL A 104 -3.98 10.35 15.87
N ALA A 105 -3.39 10.42 17.07
CA ALA A 105 -1.95 10.15 17.26
C ALA A 105 -1.55 8.73 16.88
N ALA A 106 -2.39 7.73 17.17
CA ALA A 106 -2.13 6.33 16.81
C ALA A 106 -2.26 6.13 15.30
N TYR A 107 -3.32 6.65 14.68
CA TYR A 107 -3.51 6.60 13.23
C TYR A 107 -2.36 7.30 12.49
N ARG A 108 -1.91 8.43 13.02
CA ARG A 108 -0.78 9.21 12.50
C ARG A 108 0.51 8.40 12.48
N ALA A 109 0.87 7.80 13.63
CA ALA A 109 2.06 6.99 13.76
C ALA A 109 2.01 5.76 12.84
N ALA A 110 0.85 5.08 12.80
CA ALA A 110 0.63 3.91 11.96
C ALA A 110 0.75 4.21 10.46
N ASN A 111 0.48 5.43 10.02
CA ASN A 111 0.54 5.82 8.60
C ASN A 111 1.69 6.78 8.26
N ALA A 112 2.61 7.03 9.21
CA ALA A 112 3.74 7.95 9.06
C ALA A 112 3.34 9.34 8.51
N ILE A 113 2.31 9.96 9.10
CA ILE A 113 1.78 11.25 8.62
C ILE A 113 2.31 12.39 9.49
N CYS A 114 3.14 13.28 8.97
CA CYS A 114 3.63 14.40 9.78
C CYS A 114 2.49 15.34 10.25
N PRO A 115 2.54 15.89 11.48
CA PRO A 115 1.53 16.85 11.98
C PRO A 115 1.29 18.03 11.02
N SER A 116 2.35 18.58 10.44
CA SER A 116 2.28 19.66 9.45
C SER A 116 1.52 19.29 8.16
N TRP A 117 1.43 18.00 7.81
CA TRP A 117 0.80 17.55 6.56
C TRP A 117 -0.73 17.51 6.63
N SER A 118 -1.31 17.20 7.79
CA SER A 118 -2.76 17.03 7.93
C SER A 118 -3.18 17.05 9.40
N GLN A 119 -4.27 17.75 9.73
CA GLN A 119 -4.91 17.68 11.06
C GLN A 119 -5.63 16.36 11.31
N LEU A 120 -6.02 15.63 10.25
CA LEU A 120 -6.68 14.32 10.34
C LEU A 120 -7.95 14.36 11.22
N ASN A 121 -8.90 15.23 10.88
CA ASN A 121 -10.06 15.54 11.74
C ASN A 121 -11.40 15.11 11.13
N ARG A 122 -11.43 14.67 9.87
CA ARG A 122 -12.65 14.21 9.20
C ARG A 122 -12.40 12.92 8.43
N MET A 123 -13.45 12.15 8.17
CA MET A 123 -13.35 10.90 7.42
C MET A 123 -14.37 10.84 6.27
N VAL A 124 -13.93 10.33 5.13
CA VAL A 124 -14.80 10.04 3.98
C VAL A 124 -14.65 8.57 3.59
N ARG A 125 -15.76 7.96 3.18
CA ARG A 125 -15.81 6.63 2.56
C ARG A 125 -16.22 6.79 1.10
N CYS A 126 -15.57 6.09 0.19
CA CYS A 126 -15.97 6.02 -1.22
C CYS A 126 -15.86 4.59 -1.74
N GLN A 127 -16.37 4.36 -2.95
CA GLN A 127 -16.13 3.15 -3.74
C GLN A 127 -15.11 3.44 -4.84
N LEU A 128 -14.21 2.51 -5.13
CA LEU A 128 -13.36 2.58 -6.32
C LEU A 128 -14.21 2.38 -7.57
N LYS A 129 -13.98 3.21 -8.59
CA LYS A 129 -14.57 3.01 -9.92
C LYS A 129 -14.05 1.71 -10.54
N VAL A 130 -14.91 1.02 -11.29
CA VAL A 130 -14.47 -0.14 -12.09
C VAL A 130 -13.33 0.26 -13.02
N GLY A 131 -12.29 -0.56 -13.11
CA GLY A 131 -11.09 -0.28 -13.90
C GLY A 131 -10.09 0.66 -13.22
N ALA A 132 -10.42 1.28 -12.08
CA ALA A 132 -9.48 2.12 -11.33
C ALA A 132 -8.25 1.30 -10.92
N GLN A 133 -7.07 1.87 -11.17
CA GLN A 133 -5.80 1.30 -10.73
C GLN A 133 -5.27 2.09 -9.53
N VAL A 134 -4.83 1.36 -8.50
CA VAL A 134 -4.31 1.91 -7.25
C VAL A 134 -3.04 1.16 -6.87
N ALA A 135 -2.07 1.84 -6.24
CA ALA A 135 -0.91 1.16 -5.68
C ALA A 135 -1.15 0.87 -4.20
N VAL A 136 -0.80 -0.34 -3.75
CA VAL A 136 -1.03 -0.81 -2.38
C VAL A 136 0.26 -1.35 -1.81
N GLY A 137 0.59 -0.97 -0.57
CA GLY A 137 1.75 -1.52 0.12
C GLY A 137 2.03 -0.89 1.48
N PRO A 138 3.05 -1.41 2.21
CA PRO A 138 3.47 -0.88 3.50
C PRO A 138 3.99 0.56 3.39
N GLY A 139 3.80 1.36 4.43
CA GLY A 139 4.21 2.77 4.49
C GLY A 139 5.72 2.97 4.63
N GLN A 140 6.24 4.02 3.98
CA GLN A 140 7.60 4.52 4.16
C GLN A 140 7.69 5.47 5.37
N SER A 141 8.89 5.60 5.92
CA SER A 141 9.23 6.59 6.96
C SER A 141 8.97 8.04 6.54
N ALA A 142 8.78 8.91 7.53
CA ALA A 142 8.58 10.35 7.33
C ALA A 142 9.42 11.16 8.32
N ASP A 143 10.18 12.13 7.79
CA ASP A 143 10.90 13.11 8.56
C ASP A 143 10.00 14.33 8.78
N CYS A 144 9.68 14.62 10.04
CA CYS A 144 8.59 15.52 10.42
C CYS A 144 9.04 16.77 11.15
N ALA A 145 10.33 17.12 11.07
CA ALA A 145 10.91 18.26 11.78
C ALA A 145 10.01 19.52 11.70
N PRO A 146 9.76 20.20 12.85
CA PRO A 146 10.39 19.99 14.16
C PRO A 146 9.80 18.83 15.00
N ASP A 147 8.74 18.19 14.53
CA ASP A 147 8.11 17.07 15.23
C ASP A 147 8.94 15.79 15.11
N ALA A 148 8.60 14.79 15.94
CA ALA A 148 9.23 13.48 15.89
C ALA A 148 8.99 12.78 14.53
N ASN A 149 10.05 12.18 13.98
CA ASN A 149 9.98 11.39 12.76
C ASN A 149 9.20 10.09 12.99
N TYR A 150 8.64 9.55 11.91
CA TYR A 150 7.99 8.23 11.92
C TYR A 150 8.84 7.20 11.16
N PRO A 151 9.04 5.99 11.73
CA PRO A 151 9.72 4.91 11.02
C PRO A 151 8.85 4.34 9.88
N PRO A 152 9.41 3.46 9.03
CA PRO A 152 8.59 2.71 8.08
C PRO A 152 7.51 1.89 8.82
N SER A 153 6.35 1.71 8.19
CA SER A 153 5.18 1.09 8.81
C SER A 153 4.77 -0.20 8.10
N PRO A 154 4.39 -1.27 8.85
CA PRO A 154 3.78 -2.47 8.27
C PRO A 154 2.39 -2.21 7.69
N VAL A 155 1.73 -1.12 8.08
CA VAL A 155 0.35 -0.83 7.68
C VAL A 155 0.30 -0.53 6.20
N ASN A 156 -0.58 -1.26 5.50
CA ASN A 156 -0.78 -1.06 4.08
C ASN A 156 -1.61 0.21 3.83
N GLN A 157 -1.07 1.08 2.98
CA GLN A 157 -1.74 2.27 2.48
C GLN A 157 -2.16 2.07 1.02
N VAL A 158 -3.18 2.80 0.59
CA VAL A 158 -3.72 2.76 -0.77
C VAL A 158 -3.48 4.11 -1.42
N TYR A 159 -2.61 4.13 -2.44
CA TYR A 159 -2.39 5.29 -3.28
C TYR A 159 -3.37 5.27 -4.46
N ILE A 160 -4.25 6.26 -4.49
CA ILE A 160 -5.18 6.52 -5.59
C ILE A 160 -4.69 7.79 -6.30
N PRO A 161 -4.35 7.75 -7.61
CA PRO A 161 -3.82 8.90 -8.35
C PRO A 161 -4.90 9.95 -8.69
N ASN A 162 -5.75 10.32 -7.72
CA ASN A 162 -6.66 11.45 -7.84
C ASN A 162 -5.83 12.74 -8.00
N ALA A 163 -5.80 13.30 -9.20
CA ALA A 163 -5.00 14.48 -9.53
C ALA A 163 -5.84 15.77 -9.62
N SER A 164 -7.10 15.65 -10.03
CA SER A 164 -8.04 16.75 -10.22
C SER A 164 -9.49 16.25 -10.04
N PRO A 165 -10.47 17.16 -9.89
CA PRO A 165 -11.89 16.78 -9.86
C PRO A 165 -12.33 15.94 -11.06
N ASP A 166 -11.74 16.16 -12.24
CA ASP A 166 -12.07 15.44 -13.49
C ASP A 166 -11.41 14.06 -13.59
N SER A 167 -10.44 13.75 -12.73
CA SER A 167 -9.66 12.51 -12.73
C SER A 167 -9.87 11.66 -11.47
N LEU A 168 -10.98 11.87 -10.77
CA LEU A 168 -11.32 11.06 -9.59
C LEU A 168 -11.58 9.61 -9.97
N LEU A 169 -10.86 8.69 -9.32
CA LEU A 169 -11.01 7.24 -9.46
C LEU A 169 -11.92 6.62 -8.38
N VAL A 170 -12.56 7.48 -7.60
CA VAL A 170 -13.53 7.12 -6.57
C VAL A 170 -14.90 7.68 -6.93
N GLU A 171 -15.94 7.03 -6.43
CA GLU A 171 -17.34 7.40 -6.60
C GLU A 171 -18.16 7.05 -5.35
N ARG A 172 -19.44 7.47 -5.35
CA ARG A 172 -20.40 7.18 -4.26
C ARG A 172 -19.83 7.51 -2.87
N CYS A 173 -19.25 8.69 -2.77
CA CYS A 173 -18.57 9.15 -1.56
C CYS A 173 -19.57 9.64 -0.50
N GLU A 174 -19.37 9.21 0.74
CA GLU A 174 -20.13 9.57 1.93
C GLU A 174 -19.20 10.20 2.97
N ASP A 175 -19.61 11.35 3.51
CA ASP A 175 -18.93 11.96 4.65
C ASP A 175 -19.33 11.21 5.93
N LEU A 176 -18.34 10.64 6.61
CA LEU A 176 -18.55 9.86 7.84
C LEU A 176 -18.41 10.71 9.11
N GLY A 177 -18.20 12.03 8.96
CA GLY A 177 -18.13 12.91 10.11
C GLY A 177 -16.71 13.08 10.65
N ASP A 178 -16.64 13.33 11.95
CA ASP A 178 -15.40 13.60 12.66
C ASP A 178 -14.54 12.34 12.78
N PHE A 179 -13.22 12.54 12.76
CA PHE A 179 -12.25 11.52 13.08
C PHE A 179 -11.34 11.97 14.23
N PRO A 180 -11.29 11.22 15.34
CA PRO A 180 -12.16 10.09 15.66
C PRO A 180 -13.62 10.55 15.82
N PRO A 181 -14.60 9.64 15.68
CA PRO A 181 -15.99 9.97 15.98
C PRO A 181 -16.13 10.43 17.44
N ALA A 182 -17.02 11.39 17.69
CA ALA A 182 -17.39 11.77 19.05
C ALA A 182 -17.86 10.55 19.83
N SER A 183 -17.39 10.40 21.07
CA SER A 183 -17.78 9.32 21.99
C SER A 183 -19.16 9.56 22.59
#